data_AF-A0A2S8SSW6-F1
#
_entry.id   AF-A0A2S8SSW6-F1
#
_cell.length_a   1.000
_cell.length_b   1.000
_cell.length_c   1.000
_cell.angle_alpha   90.00
_cell.angle_beta   90.00
_cell.angle_gamma   90.00
#
_symmetry.space_group_name_H-M   'P 1'
#
loop_
_entity.id
_entity.type
_entity.pdbx_description
1 polymer ?
#
loop_
_entity_poly.entity_id
_entity_poly.type
_entity_poly.pdbx_seq_one_letter_code
_entity_poly.pdbx_strand_id
1 'polypeptide(L)'
;MNMDNLKSTLPESQQDASIEWSRVFIRSGFWCEMSGQFFDFKKENPENLQFLREALAKLNQQQHLKAFLFSPPALTVDETAWLAIIDEMHKGSEGGTSDLEHIELRIMDPYMAGIVRWINAAGFKTYFSCDGEGIKEPKLRLINEDNAPLLDFCFRAVSKGEWRFSTERPFQRGSLPYRAASNSQPYNRAWLLDLAEALHQHQDAIRELVQSAEKLTRLF
;
A
#
# COMPACT_ATOMS: atom_id res chain seq x y z
N MET A 1 -12.45 37.80 24.39
CA MET A 1 -11.46 36.82 23.93
C MET A 1 -12.11 36.08 22.76
N ASN A 2 -11.77 36.47 21.53
CA ASN A 2 -12.45 36.05 20.29
C ASN A 2 -11.88 34.70 19.82
N MET A 3 -12.75 33.73 19.52
CA MET A 3 -12.40 32.40 19.01
C MET A 3 -12.44 32.30 17.47
N ASP A 4 -12.18 33.40 16.75
CA ASP A 4 -12.35 33.47 15.29
C ASP A 4 -11.05 33.44 14.46
N ASN A 5 -9.92 33.02 15.03
CA ASN A 5 -8.63 33.07 14.30
C ASN A 5 -7.78 31.79 14.42
N LEU A 6 -8.37 30.66 14.02
CA LEU A 6 -7.63 29.43 13.68
C LEU A 6 -8.12 28.89 12.33
N LYS A 7 -8.16 29.77 11.31
CA LYS A 7 -8.10 29.31 9.92
C LYS A 7 -6.65 28.94 9.62
N SER A 8 -6.38 27.65 9.84
CA SER A 8 -5.25 26.89 9.34
C SER A 8 -4.93 27.27 7.89
N THR A 9 -3.74 27.85 7.69
CA THR A 9 -3.10 28.02 6.39
C THR A 9 -2.61 26.65 5.90
N LEU A 10 -3.50 25.86 5.29
CA LEU A 10 -3.09 24.75 4.43
C LEU A 10 -2.96 25.28 2.99
N PRO A 11 -1.87 24.94 2.27
CA PRO A 11 -1.67 25.39 0.90
C PRO A 11 -2.77 24.86 -0.02
N GLU A 12 -3.28 25.76 -0.86
CA GLU A 12 -4.43 25.67 -1.78
C GLU A 12 -4.27 24.64 -2.94
N SER A 13 -3.33 23.68 -2.83
CA SER A 13 -3.07 22.65 -3.85
C SER A 13 -3.55 21.25 -3.48
N GLN A 14 -4.32 21.09 -2.39
CA GLN A 14 -5.05 19.86 -2.06
C GLN A 14 -6.50 19.96 -2.58
N GLN A 15 -6.66 20.24 -3.87
CA GLN A 15 -7.97 20.13 -4.52
C GLN A 15 -8.46 18.69 -4.39
N ASP A 16 -9.68 18.53 -3.85
CA ASP A 16 -10.49 17.32 -3.75
C ASP A 16 -10.06 16.24 -4.75
N ALA A 17 -9.22 15.29 -4.29
CA ALA A 17 -8.76 14.17 -5.10
C ALA A 17 -9.89 13.13 -5.17
N SER A 18 -10.97 13.50 -5.85
CA SER A 18 -12.06 12.59 -6.16
C SER A 18 -11.54 11.52 -7.12
N ILE A 19 -11.54 10.27 -6.66
CA ILE A 19 -11.09 9.11 -7.44
C ILE A 19 -12.11 7.97 -7.34
N GLU A 20 -12.05 7.05 -8.27
CA GLU A 20 -12.90 5.86 -8.28
C GLU A 20 -12.67 4.97 -7.04
N TRP A 21 -13.75 4.44 -6.46
CA TRP A 21 -13.71 3.50 -5.33
C TRP A 21 -12.83 2.28 -5.60
N SER A 22 -12.82 1.77 -6.85
CA SER A 22 -11.96 0.64 -7.25
C SER A 22 -10.49 0.94 -6.97
N ARG A 23 -10.03 2.16 -7.28
CA ARG A 23 -8.66 2.59 -7.07
C ARG A 23 -8.35 2.70 -5.58
N VAL A 24 -9.26 3.28 -4.80
CA VAL A 24 -9.11 3.39 -3.35
C VAL A 24 -8.93 2.03 -2.69
N PHE A 25 -9.79 1.07 -3.03
CA PHE A 25 -9.71 -0.28 -2.47
C PHE A 25 -8.40 -0.97 -2.86
N ILE A 26 -8.00 -0.87 -4.13
CA ILE A 26 -6.72 -1.42 -4.61
C ILE A 26 -5.53 -0.78 -3.88
N ARG A 27 -5.50 0.55 -3.77
CA ARG A 27 -4.42 1.32 -3.13
C ARG A 27 -4.27 1.01 -1.65
N SER A 28 -5.38 0.81 -0.95
CA SER A 28 -5.40 0.41 0.46
C SER A 28 -5.24 -1.10 0.69
N GLY A 29 -5.12 -1.91 -0.37
CA GLY A 29 -4.86 -3.35 -0.26
C GLY A 29 -6.10 -4.22 0.01
N PHE A 30 -7.31 -3.69 -0.15
CA PHE A 30 -8.54 -4.47 -0.06
C PHE A 30 -8.73 -5.32 -1.30
N TRP A 31 -9.08 -6.59 -1.09
CA TRP A 31 -9.42 -7.52 -2.15
C TRP A 31 -10.91 -7.39 -2.53
N CYS A 32 -11.19 -6.83 -3.71
CA CYS A 32 -12.55 -6.77 -4.24
C CYS A 32 -12.61 -7.08 -5.73
N GLU A 33 -13.74 -7.66 -6.16
CA GLU A 33 -14.08 -7.82 -7.56
C GLU A 33 -15.15 -6.78 -7.93
N MET A 34 -14.95 -6.06 -9.03
CA MET A 34 -15.90 -5.08 -9.53
C MET A 34 -16.85 -5.73 -10.53
N SER A 35 -18.15 -5.61 -10.30
CA SER A 35 -19.19 -6.07 -11.22
C SER A 35 -20.20 -4.96 -11.45
N GLY A 36 -20.06 -4.23 -12.57
CA GLY A 36 -20.84 -3.03 -12.84
C GLY A 36 -20.55 -1.93 -11.81
N GLN A 37 -21.54 -1.56 -11.01
CA GLN A 37 -21.43 -0.52 -9.97
C GLN A 37 -21.24 -1.10 -8.56
N PHE A 38 -20.99 -2.41 -8.45
CA PHE A 38 -20.88 -3.12 -7.18
C PHE A 38 -19.45 -3.61 -6.97
N PHE A 39 -19.04 -3.62 -5.69
CA PHE A 39 -17.77 -4.18 -5.24
C PHE A 39 -18.05 -5.39 -4.35
N ASP A 40 -17.59 -6.56 -4.77
CA ASP A 40 -17.74 -7.83 -4.05
C ASP A 40 -16.44 -8.15 -3.29
N PHE A 41 -16.53 -8.17 -1.95
CA PHE A 41 -15.44 -8.46 -1.04
C PHE A 41 -15.50 -9.89 -0.47
N LYS A 42 -16.21 -10.82 -1.11
CA LYS A 42 -16.37 -12.20 -0.62
C LYS A 42 -15.04 -12.96 -0.45
N LYS A 43 -13.98 -12.57 -1.16
CA LYS A 43 -12.63 -13.13 -1.06
C LYS A 43 -11.77 -12.45 0.01
N GLU A 44 -12.26 -11.38 0.64
CA GLU A 44 -11.53 -10.69 1.70
C GLU A 44 -11.74 -11.40 3.04
N ASN A 45 -10.73 -11.32 3.92
CA ASN A 45 -10.81 -11.94 5.24
C ASN A 45 -11.75 -11.17 6.19
N PRO A 46 -12.29 -11.83 7.24
CA PRO A 46 -13.23 -11.22 8.16
C PRO A 46 -12.71 -9.96 8.87
N GLU A 47 -11.43 -9.94 9.24
CA GLU A 47 -10.77 -8.84 9.93
C GLU A 47 -10.73 -7.58 9.05
N ASN A 48 -10.35 -7.72 7.78
CA ASN A 48 -10.35 -6.65 6.80
C ASN A 48 -11.78 -6.22 6.43
N LEU A 49 -12.74 -7.14 6.34
CA LEU A 49 -14.15 -6.78 6.13
C LEU A 49 -14.73 -5.96 7.28
N GLN A 50 -14.38 -6.30 8.52
CA GLN A 50 -14.77 -5.53 9.70
C GLN A 50 -14.09 -4.15 9.68
N PHE A 51 -12.81 -4.10 9.31
CA PHE A 51 -12.08 -2.85 9.14
C PHE A 51 -12.71 -1.94 8.07
N LEU A 52 -13.06 -2.48 6.90
CA LEU A 52 -13.77 -1.77 5.83
C LEU A 52 -15.10 -1.22 6.31
N ARG A 53 -15.89 -2.03 7.04
CA ARG A 53 -17.19 -1.62 7.57
C ARG A 53 -17.07 -0.39 8.47
N GLU A 54 -16.08 -0.36 9.35
CA GLU A 54 -15.82 0.77 10.24
C GLU A 54 -15.32 2.01 9.49
N ALA A 55 -14.44 1.85 8.49
CA ALA A 55 -13.98 2.95 7.65
C ALA A 55 -15.15 3.57 6.86
N LEU A 56 -16.01 2.73 6.26
CA LEU A 56 -17.23 3.19 5.59
C LEU A 56 -18.22 3.85 6.55
N ALA A 57 -18.27 3.42 7.82
CA ALA A 57 -19.11 4.07 8.84
C ALA A 57 -18.67 5.52 9.08
N LYS A 58 -17.36 5.77 9.18
CA LYS A 58 -16.79 7.12 9.33
C LYS A 58 -17.05 8.03 8.13
N LEU A 59 -17.23 7.46 6.93
CA LEU A 59 -17.65 8.19 5.73
C LEU A 59 -19.17 8.32 5.55
N ASN A 60 -19.99 7.84 6.49
CA ASN A 60 -21.44 7.71 6.33
C ASN A 60 -21.84 6.89 5.09
N GLN A 61 -21.04 5.86 4.75
CA GLN A 61 -21.25 4.95 3.62
C GLN A 61 -21.59 3.51 4.06
N GLN A 62 -21.55 3.19 5.35
CA GLN A 62 -21.75 1.81 5.84
C GLN A 62 -23.08 1.20 5.41
N GLN A 63 -24.17 1.98 5.31
CA GLN A 63 -25.48 1.50 4.87
C GLN A 63 -25.49 0.92 3.44
N HIS A 64 -24.49 1.27 2.64
CA HIS A 64 -24.30 0.78 1.28
C HIS A 64 -23.54 -0.55 1.22
N LEU A 65 -23.00 -1.04 2.34
CA LEU A 65 -22.37 -2.35 2.47
C LEU A 65 -23.36 -3.38 3.04
N LYS A 66 -23.81 -4.32 2.20
CA LYS A 66 -24.70 -5.43 2.58
C LYS A 66 -23.95 -6.75 2.51
N ALA A 67 -23.77 -7.40 3.66
CA ALA A 67 -22.88 -8.56 3.81
C ALA A 67 -21.46 -8.23 3.28
N PHE A 68 -21.11 -8.72 2.09
CA PHE A 68 -19.83 -8.54 1.40
C PHE A 68 -19.94 -7.65 0.15
N LEU A 69 -21.13 -7.15 -0.18
CA LEU A 69 -21.38 -6.36 -1.40
C LEU A 69 -21.53 -4.88 -1.04
N PHE A 70 -20.67 -4.04 -1.59
CA PHE A 70 -20.75 -2.59 -1.46
C PHE A 70 -21.31 -1.96 -2.72
N SER A 71 -22.33 -1.10 -2.55
CA SER A 71 -23.05 -0.41 -3.62
C SER A 71 -23.08 1.10 -3.33
N PRO A 72 -21.98 1.83 -3.57
CA PRO A 72 -21.92 3.24 -3.23
C PRO A 72 -22.91 4.06 -4.07
N PRO A 73 -23.43 5.19 -3.54
CA PRO A 73 -24.32 6.07 -4.28
C PRO A 73 -23.60 6.84 -5.41
N ALA A 74 -22.28 6.99 -5.29
CA ALA A 74 -21.40 7.55 -6.32
C ALA A 74 -20.19 6.64 -6.49
N LEU A 75 -19.68 6.51 -7.72
CA LEU A 75 -18.51 5.66 -8.01
C LEU A 75 -17.19 6.26 -7.55
N THR A 76 -17.19 7.54 -7.17
CA THR A 76 -16.02 8.25 -6.68
C THR A 76 -16.11 8.59 -5.20
N VAL A 77 -14.94 8.80 -4.59
CA VAL A 77 -14.77 9.25 -3.21
C VAL A 77 -13.57 10.19 -3.12
N ASP A 78 -13.58 11.09 -2.14
CA ASP A 78 -12.41 11.89 -1.79
C ASP A 78 -11.33 11.01 -1.16
N GLU A 79 -10.23 10.81 -1.89
CA GLU A 79 -9.08 10.01 -1.43
C GLU A 79 -8.46 10.57 -0.15
N THR A 80 -8.46 11.89 0.02
CA THR A 80 -7.87 12.54 1.20
C THR A 80 -8.67 12.21 2.45
N ALA A 81 -9.99 12.30 2.37
CA ALA A 81 -10.89 11.90 3.46
C ALA A 81 -10.78 10.40 3.77
N TRP A 82 -10.70 9.55 2.74
CA TRP A 82 -10.49 8.12 2.92
C TRP A 82 -9.18 7.81 3.64
N LEU A 83 -8.05 8.36 3.17
CA LEU A 83 -6.74 8.13 3.76
C LEU A 83 -6.67 8.64 5.20
N ALA A 84 -7.26 9.80 5.50
CA ALA A 84 -7.32 10.34 6.86
C ALA A 84 -8.06 9.38 7.81
N ILE A 85 -9.12 8.73 7.34
CA ILE A 85 -9.87 7.73 8.13
C ILE A 85 -9.04 6.46 8.35
N ILE A 86 -8.39 5.95 7.31
CA ILE A 86 -7.53 4.76 7.43
C ILE A 86 -6.36 5.04 8.39
N ASP A 87 -5.73 6.21 8.28
CA ASP A 87 -4.64 6.67 9.15
C ASP A 87 -5.09 6.82 10.61
N GLU A 88 -6.27 7.41 10.87
CA GLU A 88 -6.85 7.51 12.22
C GLU A 88 -7.13 6.13 12.84
N MET A 89 -7.55 5.17 12.02
CA MET A 89 -7.90 3.83 12.47
C MET A 89 -6.70 2.88 12.60
N HIS A 90 -5.56 3.28 12.06
CA HIS A 90 -4.33 2.53 12.12
C HIS A 90 -3.80 2.50 13.57
N LYS A 91 -3.42 1.31 14.04
CA LYS A 91 -3.08 1.08 15.46
C LYS A 91 -1.70 0.43 15.67
N GLY A 92 -0.90 0.28 14.61
CA GLY A 92 0.33 -0.50 14.66
C GLY A 92 1.49 0.16 13.93
N SER A 93 2.60 -0.54 13.84
CA SER A 93 3.71 -0.24 12.93
C SER A 93 4.26 -1.55 12.36
N GLU A 94 3.37 -2.52 12.17
CA GLU A 94 3.72 -3.89 11.85
C GLU A 94 3.56 -4.13 10.36
N GLY A 95 4.51 -4.84 9.76
CA GLY A 95 4.45 -5.20 8.33
C GLY A 95 3.43 -6.30 8.00
N GLY A 96 2.65 -6.74 9.00
CA GLY A 96 1.73 -7.88 8.95
C GLY A 96 2.39 -9.23 8.63
N THR A 97 1.55 -10.25 8.50
CA THR A 97 1.97 -11.59 8.08
C THR A 97 2.11 -11.68 6.56
N SER A 98 3.01 -12.54 6.08
CA SER A 98 3.10 -12.92 4.66
C SER A 98 1.97 -13.83 4.18
N ASP A 99 1.15 -14.34 5.11
CA ASP A 99 0.00 -15.16 4.78
C ASP A 99 -1.15 -14.29 4.27
N LEU A 100 -1.50 -14.45 2.99
CA LEU A 100 -2.50 -13.65 2.31
C LEU A 100 -3.91 -13.78 2.90
N GLU A 101 -4.21 -14.93 3.50
CA GLU A 101 -5.52 -15.15 4.13
C GLU A 101 -5.62 -14.40 5.46
N HIS A 102 -4.50 -14.18 6.14
CA HIS A 102 -4.42 -13.60 7.47
C HIS A 102 -3.79 -12.20 7.50
N ILE A 103 -3.60 -11.57 6.33
CA ILE A 103 -3.05 -10.22 6.25
C ILE A 103 -4.05 -9.20 6.81
N GLU A 104 -3.65 -8.48 7.84
CA GLU A 104 -4.49 -7.49 8.51
C GLU A 104 -4.10 -6.06 8.10
N LEU A 105 -4.94 -5.41 7.30
CA LEU A 105 -4.65 -4.08 6.77
C LEU A 105 -4.61 -3.01 7.87
N ARG A 106 -5.37 -3.20 8.96
CA ARG A 106 -5.47 -2.26 10.08
C ARG A 106 -4.12 -2.01 10.79
N ILE A 107 -3.21 -2.98 10.76
CA ILE A 107 -1.92 -2.90 11.46
C ILE A 107 -0.77 -2.42 10.56
N MET A 108 -1.01 -2.23 9.26
CA MET A 108 -0.03 -1.82 8.25
C MET A 108 -0.08 -0.32 7.96
N ASP A 109 1.06 0.28 7.61
CA ASP A 109 1.09 1.68 7.20
C ASP A 109 0.12 1.91 6.02
N PRO A 110 -0.75 2.93 6.08
CA PRO A 110 -1.79 3.14 5.06
C PRO A 110 -1.26 3.23 3.62
N TYR A 111 -0.06 3.80 3.45
CA TYR A 111 0.60 3.96 2.14
C TYR A 111 1.34 2.71 1.67
N MET A 112 1.60 1.73 2.56
CA MET A 112 2.32 0.49 2.23
C MET A 112 1.39 -0.72 2.13
N ALA A 113 0.21 -0.68 2.74
CA ALA A 113 -0.70 -1.82 2.85
C ALA A 113 -1.02 -2.46 1.47
N GLY A 114 -1.34 -1.65 0.46
CA GLY A 114 -1.54 -2.12 -0.91
C GLY A 114 -0.29 -2.74 -1.52
N ILE A 115 0.88 -2.08 -1.39
CA ILE A 115 2.16 -2.61 -1.88
C ILE A 115 2.42 -4.00 -1.29
N VAL A 116 2.33 -4.12 0.04
CA VAL A 116 2.57 -5.36 0.77
C VAL A 116 1.61 -6.46 0.33
N ARG A 117 0.30 -6.16 0.25
CA ARG A 117 -0.71 -7.12 -0.21
C ARG A 117 -0.39 -7.65 -1.60
N TRP A 118 -0.10 -6.76 -2.55
CA TRP A 118 0.04 -7.15 -3.94
C TRP A 118 1.35 -7.88 -4.26
N ILE A 119 2.45 -7.57 -3.56
CA ILE A 119 3.67 -8.35 -3.73
C ILE A 119 3.60 -9.71 -3.02
N ASN A 120 2.96 -9.81 -1.85
CA ASN A 120 2.67 -11.10 -1.22
C ASN A 120 1.82 -11.97 -2.16
N ALA A 121 0.82 -11.38 -2.83
CA ALA A 121 -0.04 -12.07 -3.80
C ALA A 121 0.68 -12.45 -5.10
N ALA A 122 1.81 -11.81 -5.40
CA ALA A 122 2.71 -12.19 -6.48
C ALA A 122 3.77 -13.23 -6.06
N GLY A 123 3.86 -13.58 -4.77
CA GLY A 123 4.78 -14.61 -4.24
C GLY A 123 5.95 -14.08 -3.41
N PHE A 124 6.12 -12.76 -3.27
CA PHE A 124 7.14 -12.19 -2.39
C PHE A 124 6.64 -12.13 -0.95
N LYS A 125 7.20 -12.94 -0.05
CA LYS A 125 6.79 -12.94 1.36
C LYS A 125 7.45 -11.82 2.15
N THR A 126 6.67 -10.92 2.75
CA THR A 126 7.16 -9.80 3.59
C THR A 126 7.07 -10.12 5.09
N TYR A 127 7.90 -9.45 5.90
CA TYR A 127 7.73 -9.45 7.37
C TYR A 127 7.80 -8.04 7.99
N PHE A 128 8.15 -7.03 7.20
CA PHE A 128 8.27 -5.66 7.66
C PHE A 128 8.00 -4.70 6.49
N SER A 129 7.27 -3.63 6.77
CA SER A 129 7.13 -2.47 5.90
C SER A 129 7.09 -1.20 6.76
N CYS A 130 7.46 -0.07 6.17
CA CYS A 130 7.31 1.26 6.74
C CYS A 130 7.30 2.26 5.58
N ASP A 131 6.44 3.28 5.63
CA ASP A 131 6.43 4.34 4.62
C ASP A 131 7.47 5.45 4.92
N GLY A 132 8.16 5.39 6.06
CA GLY A 132 9.13 6.40 6.48
C GLY A 132 8.52 7.77 6.80
N GLU A 133 7.20 7.86 6.97
CA GLU A 133 6.44 9.03 7.42
C GLU A 133 6.70 10.30 6.60
N GLY A 134 7.05 10.17 5.32
CA GLY A 134 7.39 11.29 4.44
C GLY A 134 8.73 11.96 4.74
N ILE A 135 9.47 11.45 5.74
CA ILE A 135 10.78 11.96 6.16
C ILE A 135 11.90 11.03 5.68
N LYS A 136 11.71 9.72 5.82
CA LYS A 136 12.68 8.68 5.45
C LYS A 136 12.19 7.92 4.23
N GLU A 137 13.09 7.33 3.47
CA GLU A 137 12.70 6.44 2.37
C GLU A 137 11.82 5.29 2.89
N PRO A 138 10.77 4.89 2.14
CA PRO A 138 9.97 3.72 2.47
C PRO A 138 10.85 2.47 2.57
N LYS A 139 10.57 1.59 3.52
CA LYS A 139 11.30 0.35 3.76
C LYS A 139 10.37 -0.85 3.63
N LEU A 140 10.90 -1.94 3.09
CA LEU A 140 10.22 -3.23 3.02
C LEU A 140 11.25 -4.35 3.17
N ARG A 141 10.93 -5.41 3.91
CA ARG A 141 11.81 -6.57 4.08
C ARG A 141 11.11 -7.87 3.75
N LEU A 142 11.85 -8.73 3.05
CA LEU A 142 11.39 -10.04 2.60
C LEU A 142 11.85 -11.14 3.54
N ILE A 143 11.02 -12.15 3.76
CA ILE A 143 11.39 -13.37 4.49
C ILE A 143 12.55 -14.07 3.78
N ASN A 144 12.51 -14.13 2.44
CA ASN A 144 13.63 -14.57 1.63
C ASN A 144 14.33 -13.36 1.00
N GLU A 145 15.42 -12.93 1.61
CA GLU A 145 16.19 -11.76 1.14
C GLU A 145 16.88 -11.99 -0.22
N ASP A 146 17.06 -13.24 -0.67
CA ASP A 146 17.65 -13.52 -1.98
C ASP A 146 16.72 -13.09 -3.13
N ASN A 147 15.42 -12.90 -2.84
CA ASN A 147 14.45 -12.36 -3.78
C ASN A 147 14.49 -10.82 -3.87
N ALA A 148 15.28 -10.12 -3.04
CA ALA A 148 15.29 -8.66 -3.02
C ALA A 148 15.71 -8.01 -4.36
N PRO A 149 16.73 -8.53 -5.10
CA PRO A 149 17.06 -7.99 -6.42
C PRO A 149 15.92 -8.14 -7.44
N LEU A 150 15.18 -9.26 -7.37
CA LEU A 150 14.03 -9.49 -8.24
C LEU A 150 12.88 -8.53 -7.91
N LEU A 151 12.61 -8.30 -6.62
CA LEU A 151 11.63 -7.33 -6.18
C LEU A 151 12.00 -5.90 -6.63
N ASP A 152 13.25 -5.49 -6.45
CA ASP A 152 13.73 -4.18 -6.89
C ASP A 152 13.56 -3.99 -8.41
N PHE A 153 13.87 -5.03 -9.19
CA PHE A 153 13.60 -5.04 -10.63
C PHE A 153 12.11 -4.82 -10.93
N CYS A 154 11.22 -5.58 -10.30
CA CYS A 154 9.77 -5.43 -10.48
C CYS A 154 9.31 -4.02 -10.13
N PHE A 155 9.75 -3.47 -9.00
CA PHE A 155 9.39 -2.14 -8.55
C PHE A 155 9.87 -1.06 -9.52
N ARG A 156 11.11 -1.11 -9.99
CA ARG A 156 11.62 -0.18 -11.00
C ARG A 156 10.85 -0.28 -12.32
N ALA A 157 10.49 -1.50 -12.73
CA ALA A 157 9.74 -1.72 -13.96
C ALA A 157 8.34 -1.08 -13.89
N VAL A 158 7.57 -1.34 -12.82
CA VAL A 158 6.20 -0.82 -12.69
C VAL A 158 6.16 0.66 -12.33
N SER A 159 7.15 1.18 -11.61
CA SER A 159 7.26 2.60 -11.24
C SER A 159 7.99 3.46 -12.29
N LYS A 160 8.37 2.90 -13.44
CA LYS A 160 9.15 3.60 -14.49
C LYS A 160 10.44 4.23 -13.94
N GLY A 161 11.07 3.57 -12.97
CA GLY A 161 12.31 4.02 -12.33
C GLY A 161 12.13 5.07 -11.23
N GLU A 162 10.90 5.42 -10.85
CA GLU A 162 10.65 6.26 -9.68
C GLU A 162 10.98 5.55 -8.36
N TRP A 163 10.88 4.21 -8.35
CA TRP A 163 11.38 3.40 -7.25
C TRP A 163 12.89 3.54 -7.14
N ARG A 164 13.34 4.18 -6.05
CA ARG A 164 14.75 4.42 -5.73
C ARG A 164 15.06 3.84 -4.36
N PHE A 165 14.93 2.52 -4.19
CA PHE A 165 15.28 1.89 -2.93
C PHE A 165 16.75 1.49 -2.86
N SER A 166 17.35 1.77 -1.70
CA SER A 166 18.58 1.14 -1.26
C SER A 166 18.23 -0.16 -0.55
N THR A 167 18.44 -1.31 -1.21
CA THR A 167 18.56 -2.58 -0.48
C THR A 167 19.74 -2.39 0.47
N GLU A 168 19.49 -2.09 1.76
CA GLU A 168 20.52 -2.02 2.80
C GLU A 168 21.11 -3.42 3.05
N ARG A 169 21.77 -3.99 2.04
CA ARG A 169 23.01 -4.72 2.27
C ARG A 169 24.12 -3.78 1.82
N PRO A 170 24.96 -3.24 2.72
CA PRO A 170 26.31 -2.94 2.30
C PRO A 170 26.84 -4.25 1.75
N PHE A 171 27.02 -4.36 0.43
CA PHE A 171 27.85 -5.42 -0.12
C PHE A 171 29.20 -5.26 0.59
N GLN A 172 29.46 -6.09 1.60
CA GLN A 172 30.78 -6.22 2.20
C GLN A 172 31.69 -6.85 1.14
N ARG A 173 32.25 -6.00 0.29
CA ARG A 173 33.56 -6.18 -0.35
C ARG A 173 33.98 -4.81 -0.90
N GLY A 174 34.71 -4.07 -0.08
CA GLY A 174 35.42 -2.85 -0.49
C GLY A 174 34.62 -1.56 -0.28
N SER A 175 34.52 -1.14 0.98
CA SER A 175 34.51 0.26 1.43
C SER A 175 34.19 1.34 0.39
N LEU A 176 32.92 1.71 0.28
CA LEU A 176 32.54 3.10 0.03
C LEU A 176 32.00 3.68 1.34
N PRO A 177 32.36 4.91 1.70
CA PRO A 177 31.97 5.52 2.96
C PRO A 177 30.44 5.61 3.01
N TYR A 178 29.90 5.13 4.13
CA TYR A 178 28.55 5.41 4.60
C TYR A 178 28.29 6.91 4.44
N ARG A 179 27.48 7.30 3.44
CA ARG A 179 26.95 8.67 3.40
C ARG A 179 26.05 8.79 4.61
N ALA A 180 26.56 9.47 5.64
CA ALA A 180 25.76 9.96 6.75
C ALA A 180 24.48 10.57 6.18
N ALA A 181 23.33 10.15 6.70
CA ALA A 181 21.98 10.53 6.29
C ALA A 181 21.94 11.96 5.74
N SER A 182 22.02 12.09 4.42
CA SER A 182 21.93 13.38 3.77
C SER A 182 20.51 13.86 3.95
N ASN A 183 20.31 14.99 4.66
CA ASN A 183 19.15 15.87 4.58
C ASN A 183 18.00 15.25 3.78
N SER A 184 17.25 14.32 4.38
CA SER A 184 16.22 13.61 3.64
C SER A 184 15.14 14.63 3.35
N GLN A 185 15.12 15.09 2.10
CA GLN A 185 14.11 16.03 1.68
C GLN A 185 12.76 15.37 1.89
N PRO A 186 11.79 16.09 2.49
CA PRO A 186 10.43 15.59 2.58
C PRO A 186 9.99 15.11 1.21
N TYR A 187 9.43 13.91 1.14
CA TYR A 187 8.95 13.36 -0.12
C TYR A 187 7.45 13.12 -0.02
N ASN A 188 6.78 13.22 -1.17
CA ASN A 188 5.34 13.02 -1.24
C ASN A 188 5.03 11.52 -1.15
N ARG A 189 4.38 11.05 -0.09
CA ARG A 189 4.02 9.63 0.05
C ARG A 189 2.98 9.14 -0.96
N ALA A 190 2.25 10.03 -1.63
CA ALA A 190 1.16 9.66 -2.53
C ALA A 190 1.61 8.74 -3.68
N TRP A 191 2.86 8.85 -4.15
CA TRP A 191 3.36 7.96 -5.21
C TRP A 191 3.38 6.47 -4.80
N LEU A 192 3.41 6.16 -3.50
CA LEU A 192 3.31 4.78 -3.00
C LEU A 192 1.93 4.17 -3.30
N LEU A 193 0.88 4.99 -3.35
CA LEU A 193 -0.46 4.55 -3.74
C LEU A 193 -0.50 4.24 -5.24
N ASP A 194 0.15 5.07 -6.07
CA ASP A 194 0.30 4.80 -7.50
C ASP A 194 1.10 3.50 -7.75
N LEU A 195 2.14 3.25 -6.94
CA LEU A 195 2.89 2.01 -6.98
C LEU A 195 2.02 0.79 -6.59
N ALA A 196 1.21 0.89 -5.52
CA ALA A 196 0.29 -0.17 -5.14
C ALA A 196 -0.67 -0.52 -6.29
N GLU A 197 -1.24 0.50 -6.94
CA GLU A 197 -2.12 0.32 -8.08
C GLU A 197 -1.41 -0.34 -9.28
N ALA A 198 -0.19 0.11 -9.61
CA ALA A 198 0.61 -0.47 -10.69
C ALA A 198 0.98 -1.93 -10.40
N LEU A 199 1.31 -2.27 -9.15
CA LEU A 199 1.59 -3.65 -8.73
C LEU A 199 0.37 -4.56 -8.89
N HIS A 200 -0.82 -4.07 -8.52
CA HIS A 200 -2.07 -4.81 -8.73
C HIS A 200 -2.33 -5.05 -10.22
N GLN A 201 -2.20 -4.02 -11.06
CA GLN A 201 -2.40 -4.13 -12.52
C GLN A 201 -1.45 -5.12 -13.20
N HIS A 202 -0.24 -5.28 -12.67
CA HIS A 202 0.78 -6.17 -13.23
C HIS A 202 1.02 -7.44 -12.40
N GLN A 203 0.13 -7.75 -11.45
CA GLN A 203 0.35 -8.80 -10.46
C GLN A 203 0.60 -10.19 -11.10
N ASP A 204 -0.16 -10.55 -12.13
CA ASP A 204 -0.03 -11.86 -12.78
C ASP A 204 1.34 -12.01 -13.47
N ALA A 205 1.79 -10.99 -14.19
CA ALA A 205 3.11 -10.99 -14.83
C ALA A 205 4.25 -11.06 -13.80
N ILE A 206 4.11 -10.35 -12.68
CA ILE A 206 5.07 -10.43 -11.56
C ILE A 206 5.06 -11.83 -10.96
N ARG A 207 3.89 -12.44 -10.77
CA ARG A 207 3.74 -13.80 -10.23
C ARG A 207 4.42 -14.84 -11.13
N GLU A 208 4.22 -14.76 -12.44
CA GLU A 208 4.88 -15.65 -13.41
C GLU A 208 6.41 -15.52 -13.36
N LEU A 209 6.91 -14.29 -13.24
CA LEU A 209 8.34 -14.02 -13.10
C LEU A 209 8.92 -14.64 -11.81
N VAL A 210 8.25 -14.44 -10.67
CA VAL A 210 8.66 -15.02 -9.38
C VAL A 210 8.69 -16.55 -9.46
N GLN A 211 7.63 -17.17 -9.97
CA GLN A 211 7.57 -18.63 -10.13
C GLN A 211 8.66 -19.17 -11.06
N SER A 212 9.00 -18.44 -12.11
CA SER A 212 10.06 -18.82 -13.04
C SER A 212 11.44 -18.72 -12.39
N ALA A 213 11.70 -17.65 -11.62
CA ALA A 213 12.93 -17.50 -10.86
C ALA A 213 13.09 -18.62 -9.81
N GLU A 214 12.04 -18.93 -9.04
CA GLU A 214 12.07 -20.02 -8.05
C GLU A 214 12.36 -21.39 -8.66
N LYS A 215 11.79 -21.67 -9.86
CA LYS A 215 12.08 -22.91 -10.58
C LYS A 215 13.55 -23.01 -10.98
N LEU A 216 14.15 -21.92 -11.47
CA LEU A 216 15.55 -21.89 -11.86
C LEU A 216 16.49 -22.09 -10.67
N THR A 217 16.18 -21.47 -9.52
CA THR A 217 17.00 -21.62 -8.31
C THR A 217 17.02 -23.06 -7.78
N ARG A 218 15.97 -23.86 -8.02
CA ARG A 218 15.92 -25.28 -7.61
C ARG A 218 16.74 -26.22 -8.50
N LEU A 219 17.22 -25.76 -9.65
CA LEU A 219 18.02 -26.58 -10.58
C LEU A 219 19.51 -26.58 -10.24
N PHE A 220 19.95 -25.72 -9.33
CA PHE A 220 21.34 -25.56 -8.89
C PHE A 220 21.46 -25.84 -7.39
#